data_AF-A0A934B1I3-F1
#
_entry.id   AF-A0A934B1I3-F1
#
_cell.length_a   1.000
_cell.length_b   1.000
_cell.length_c   1.000
_cell.angle_alpha   90.00
_cell.angle_beta   90.00
_cell.angle_gamma   90.00
#
_symmetry.space_group_name_H-M   'P 1'
#
loop_
_entity.id
_entity.type
_entity.pdbx_description
1 polymer ?
#
loop_
_entity_poly.entity_id
_entity_poly.type
_entity_poly.pdbx_seq_one_letter_code
_entity_poly.pdbx_strand_id
1 'polypeptide(L)'
;MKKTALFLLLSLMLAGCAQTVTTYGLDSIDTVPKTTYTLYEYSSGPSGRYRAVLLKLSESTVEVVPYSLQISTLQGTLYDALHFMGSDNYHKYMPVFGVRYNGRTVGYLLGPVRHTFSRDSIETNLFEREGKIYFSVFERNYND
;
A
#
# COMPACT_ATOMS: atom_id res chain seq x y z
N MET A 1 -31.18 34.83 19.04
CA MET A 1 -29.81 34.28 18.90
C MET A 1 -29.80 32.73 18.89
N LYS A 2 -30.58 32.07 18.02
CA LYS A 2 -30.68 30.59 17.97
C LYS A 2 -30.26 29.97 16.62
N LYS A 3 -30.01 30.81 15.59
CA LYS A 3 -29.71 30.34 14.22
C LYS A 3 -28.21 30.13 13.97
N THR A 4 -27.33 30.80 14.72
CA THR A 4 -25.87 30.70 14.57
C THR A 4 -25.30 29.38 15.13
N ALA A 5 -25.92 28.81 16.17
CA ALA A 5 -25.47 27.54 16.74
C ALA A 5 -25.74 26.33 15.81
N LEU A 6 -26.83 26.39 15.02
CA LEU A 6 -27.21 25.32 14.09
C LEU A 6 -26.24 25.22 12.89
N PHE A 7 -25.77 26.37 12.40
CA PHE A 7 -24.76 26.41 11.32
C PHE A 7 -23.40 25.89 11.78
N LEU A 8 -23.00 26.14 13.03
CA LEU A 8 -21.76 25.60 13.60
C LEU A 8 -21.79 24.07 13.73
N LEU A 9 -22.93 23.51 14.15
CA LEU A 9 -23.15 22.06 14.24
C LEU A 9 -23.15 21.36 12.87
N LEU A 10 -23.66 22.02 11.81
CA LEU A 10 -23.66 21.44 10.46
C LEU A 10 -22.25 21.41 9.83
N SER A 11 -21.41 22.41 10.10
CA SER A 11 -20.02 22.43 9.60
C SER A 11 -19.10 21.39 10.25
N LEU A 12 -19.45 20.89 11.44
CA LEU A 12 -18.71 19.81 12.11
C LEU A 12 -18.99 18.43 11.50
N MET A 13 -20.11 18.23 10.80
CA MET A 13 -20.45 16.94 10.18
C MET A 13 -19.82 16.73 8.79
N LEU A 14 -19.29 17.78 8.16
CA LEU A 14 -18.51 17.69 6.92
C LEU A 14 -17.02 17.41 7.16
N ALA A 15 -16.57 17.45 8.41
CA ALA A 15 -15.22 17.08 8.80
C ALA A 15 -15.17 15.57 9.07
N GLY A 16 -14.87 14.78 8.04
CA GLY A 16 -14.21 13.49 8.28
C GLY A 16 -14.76 12.26 7.58
N CYS A 17 -15.14 12.32 6.30
CA CYS A 17 -14.77 11.23 5.40
C CYS A 17 -13.30 11.41 4.98
N ALA A 18 -12.39 11.59 5.95
CA ALA A 18 -10.98 11.53 5.66
C ALA A 18 -10.67 10.06 5.39
N GLN A 19 -10.07 9.76 4.24
CA GLN A 19 -9.69 8.40 3.91
C GLN A 19 -8.73 7.87 4.99
N THR A 20 -9.17 6.88 5.76
CA THR A 20 -8.45 6.37 6.93
C THR A 20 -7.08 5.81 6.56
N VAL A 21 -6.99 5.20 5.38
CA VAL A 21 -5.76 4.68 4.78
C VAL A 21 -5.39 5.50 3.55
N THR A 22 -4.19 6.03 3.51
CA THR A 22 -3.69 6.81 2.37
C THR A 22 -2.27 6.41 2.01
N THR A 23 -1.92 6.57 0.74
CA THR A 23 -0.54 6.47 0.26
C THR A 23 0.02 7.87 -0.01
N TYR A 24 1.32 8.04 0.16
CA TYR A 24 2.01 9.29 -0.17
C TYR A 24 3.36 9.00 -0.83
N GLY A 25 3.78 9.89 -1.73
CA GLY A 25 5.09 9.80 -2.37
C GLY A 25 6.22 10.00 -1.36
N LEU A 26 7.34 9.33 -1.59
CA LEU A 26 8.58 9.55 -0.85
C LEU A 26 9.55 10.36 -1.70
N ASP A 27 10.33 11.23 -1.06
CA ASP A 27 11.37 12.03 -1.74
C ASP A 27 12.55 11.15 -2.17
N SER A 28 12.91 10.15 -1.35
CA SER A 28 13.93 9.14 -1.65
C SER A 28 13.59 7.83 -0.92
N ILE A 29 14.03 6.70 -1.48
CA ILE A 29 13.96 5.40 -0.79
C ILE A 29 14.81 5.39 0.49
N ASP A 30 15.82 6.25 0.60
CA ASP A 30 16.68 6.36 1.78
C ASP A 30 15.93 6.85 3.03
N THR A 31 14.73 7.44 2.87
CA THR A 31 13.90 7.86 4.00
C THR A 31 13.16 6.69 4.65
N VAL A 32 13.17 5.50 4.03
CA VAL A 32 12.56 4.29 4.58
C VAL A 32 13.48 3.72 5.67
N PRO A 33 13.00 3.53 6.91
CA PRO A 33 13.82 3.03 8.01
C PRO A 33 14.48 1.68 7.70
N LYS A 34 15.76 1.53 8.08
CA LYS A 34 16.47 0.25 7.98
C LYS A 34 16.13 -0.62 9.20
N THR A 35 14.95 -1.22 9.19
CA THR A 35 14.42 -2.05 10.28
C THR A 35 13.81 -3.35 9.73
N THR A 36 13.36 -4.21 10.64
CA THR A 36 12.57 -5.39 10.32
C THR A 36 11.09 -5.03 10.20
N TYR A 37 10.45 -5.57 9.17
CA TYR A 37 9.07 -5.37 8.80
C TYR A 37 8.34 -6.72 8.74
N THR A 38 7.02 -6.68 8.90
CA THR A 38 6.16 -7.73 8.35
C THR A 38 5.94 -7.44 6.87
N LEU A 39 6.42 -8.32 6.01
CA LEU A 39 6.26 -8.26 4.56
C LEU A 39 4.99 -8.99 4.17
N TYR A 40 4.19 -8.35 3.32
CA TYR A 40 3.08 -8.98 2.60
C TYR A 40 3.43 -8.98 1.12
N GLU A 41 3.90 -10.11 0.62
CA GLU A 41 4.42 -10.24 -0.75
C GLU A 41 3.39 -10.88 -1.65
N TYR A 42 3.01 -10.17 -2.70
CA TYR A 42 2.20 -10.69 -3.79
C TYR A 42 3.10 -11.08 -4.94
N SER A 43 2.92 -12.28 -5.51
CA SER A 43 3.53 -12.68 -6.77
C SER A 43 2.55 -13.47 -7.63
N SER A 44 2.46 -13.12 -8.91
CA SER A 44 1.71 -13.87 -9.92
C SER A 44 2.28 -13.71 -11.33
N GLY A 45 1.62 -14.35 -12.30
CA GLY A 45 2.05 -14.38 -13.69
C GLY A 45 3.30 -15.25 -13.95
N PRO A 46 3.64 -15.51 -15.22
CA PRO A 46 4.84 -16.26 -15.59
C PRO A 46 6.10 -15.62 -14.98
N SER A 47 6.96 -16.45 -14.37
CA SER A 47 8.20 -16.03 -13.72
C SER A 47 8.03 -14.98 -12.61
N GLY A 48 6.83 -14.79 -12.07
CA GLY A 48 6.55 -13.77 -11.05
C GLY A 48 6.62 -12.35 -11.61
N ARG A 49 6.18 -12.14 -12.86
CA ARG A 49 6.16 -10.83 -13.52
C ARG A 49 5.39 -9.77 -12.73
N TYR A 50 4.36 -10.17 -12.01
CA TYR A 50 3.53 -9.26 -11.22
C TYR A 50 3.90 -9.39 -9.76
N ARG A 51 4.51 -8.35 -9.20
CA ARG A 51 4.90 -8.33 -7.78
C ARG A 51 4.47 -7.05 -7.10
N ALA A 52 4.05 -7.18 -5.86
CA ALA A 52 3.86 -6.05 -4.97
C ALA A 52 4.26 -6.46 -3.56
N VAL A 53 4.78 -5.53 -2.77
CA VAL A 53 5.12 -5.75 -1.38
C VAL A 53 4.58 -4.63 -0.53
N LEU A 54 3.82 -4.98 0.51
CA LEU A 54 3.52 -4.06 1.60
C LEU A 54 4.45 -4.39 2.78
N LEU A 55 5.27 -3.42 3.17
CA LEU A 55 6.11 -3.43 4.36
C LEU A 55 5.34 -2.82 5.52
N LYS A 56 4.92 -3.62 6.50
CA LYS A 56 4.29 -3.11 7.73
C LYS A 56 5.34 -2.92 8.82
N LEU A 57 5.37 -1.74 9.42
CA LEU A 57 6.20 -1.42 10.58
C LEU A 57 5.84 -2.32 11.77
N SER A 58 6.84 -2.80 12.50
CA SER A 58 6.66 -3.72 13.62
C SER A 58 5.97 -3.04 14.81
N GLU A 59 6.24 -1.75 15.02
CA GLU A 59 5.60 -0.91 16.04
C GLU A 59 4.16 -0.50 15.71
N SER A 60 3.72 -0.69 14.46
CA SER A 60 2.34 -0.42 14.07
C SER A 60 1.42 -1.46 14.71
N THR A 61 0.45 -1.00 15.51
CA THR A 61 -0.59 -1.86 16.11
C THR A 61 -1.71 -2.21 15.14
N VAL A 62 -1.71 -1.64 13.94
CA VAL A 62 -2.77 -1.84 12.95
C VAL A 62 -2.59 -3.18 12.26
N GLU A 63 -3.59 -4.04 12.33
CA GLU A 63 -3.59 -5.32 11.62
C GLU A 63 -3.70 -5.09 10.11
N VAL A 64 -2.88 -5.82 9.34
CA VAL A 64 -2.98 -5.88 7.89
C VAL A 64 -3.49 -7.27 7.51
N VAL A 65 -4.57 -7.28 6.73
CA VAL A 65 -5.23 -8.50 6.25
C VAL A 65 -4.92 -8.67 4.76
N PRO A 66 -4.23 -9.75 4.35
CA PRO A 66 -4.05 -10.07 2.95
C PRO A 66 -5.40 -10.45 2.32
N TYR A 67 -5.76 -9.81 1.20
CA TYR A 67 -7.04 -10.03 0.50
C TYR A 67 -6.91 -10.97 -0.71
N SER A 68 -5.81 -11.72 -0.81
CA SER A 68 -5.57 -12.74 -1.83
C SER A 68 -4.74 -13.88 -1.25
N LEU A 69 -5.01 -15.12 -1.67
CA LEU A 69 -4.24 -16.31 -1.30
C LEU A 69 -2.82 -16.30 -1.90
N GLN A 70 -2.57 -15.46 -2.89
CA GLN A 70 -1.26 -15.28 -3.51
C GLN A 70 -0.34 -14.35 -2.69
N ILE A 71 -0.84 -13.80 -1.57
CA ILE A 71 -0.06 -12.94 -0.69
C ILE A 71 0.55 -13.82 0.41
N SER A 72 1.87 -13.95 0.41
CA SER A 72 2.62 -14.56 1.52
C SER A 72 2.90 -13.52 2.61
N THR A 73 3.06 -13.97 3.85
CA THR A 73 3.43 -13.12 4.98
C THR A 73 4.69 -13.66 5.63
N LEU A 74 5.70 -12.79 5.81
CA LEU A 74 6.97 -13.14 6.41
C LEU A 74 7.60 -11.94 7.13
N GLN A 75 8.66 -12.18 7.90
CA GLN A 75 9.50 -11.12 8.46
C GLN A 75 10.69 -10.89 7.54
N GLY A 76 11.07 -9.63 7.35
CA GLY A 76 12.17 -9.27 6.48
C GLY A 76 12.50 -7.79 6.54
N THR A 77 13.39 -7.36 5.66
CA THR A 77 13.87 -5.98 5.56
C THR A 77 13.41 -5.33 4.26
N LEU A 78 13.64 -4.02 4.14
CA LEU A 78 13.49 -3.33 2.86
C LEU A 78 14.33 -3.96 1.75
N TYR A 79 15.54 -4.46 2.07
CA TYR A 79 16.41 -5.11 1.10
C TYR A 79 15.80 -6.42 0.57
N ASP A 80 15.20 -7.22 1.44
CA ASP A 80 14.52 -8.46 1.05
C ASP A 80 13.36 -8.16 0.09
N ALA A 81 12.56 -7.13 0.39
CA ALA A 81 11.48 -6.69 -0.48
C ALA A 81 11.98 -6.15 -1.83
N LEU A 82 13.08 -5.39 -1.83
CA LEU A 82 13.70 -4.90 -3.08
C LEU A 82 14.24 -6.06 -3.92
N HIS A 83 14.88 -7.04 -3.29
CA HIS A 83 15.38 -8.24 -3.96
C HIS A 83 14.24 -9.09 -4.52
N PHE A 84 13.17 -9.31 -3.75
CA PHE A 84 11.97 -10.01 -4.20
C PHE A 84 11.40 -9.33 -5.45
N MET A 85 11.19 -8.02 -5.39
CA MET A 85 10.64 -7.25 -6.49
C MET A 85 11.58 -7.21 -7.72
N GLY A 86 12.89 -7.10 -7.51
CA GLY A 86 13.92 -6.98 -8.56
C GLY A 86 14.50 -8.30 -9.07
N SER A 87 13.98 -9.46 -8.67
CA SER A 87 14.52 -10.77 -9.08
C SER A 87 14.35 -11.09 -10.58
N ASP A 88 13.75 -10.19 -11.34
CA ASP A 88 13.71 -10.16 -12.81
C ASP A 88 14.20 -8.80 -13.35
N ASN A 89 14.92 -8.82 -14.48
CA ASN A 89 15.54 -7.63 -15.11
C ASN A 89 14.56 -6.52 -15.53
N TYR A 90 13.25 -6.68 -15.30
CA TYR A 90 12.18 -5.78 -15.72
C TYR A 90 11.91 -4.63 -14.74
N HIS A 91 12.28 -4.74 -13.46
CA HIS A 91 11.88 -3.78 -12.43
C HIS A 91 12.94 -2.71 -12.11
N LYS A 92 13.49 -2.04 -13.14
CA LYS A 92 14.47 -0.95 -12.96
C LYS A 92 13.91 0.30 -12.27
N TYR A 93 12.58 0.47 -12.24
CA TYR A 93 11.91 1.58 -11.55
C TYR A 93 10.74 1.03 -10.72
N MET A 94 10.89 1.05 -9.40
CA MET A 94 9.84 0.68 -8.45
C MET A 94 9.59 1.84 -7.50
N PRO A 95 8.44 2.52 -7.61
CA PRO A 95 8.08 3.57 -6.69
C PRO A 95 7.81 2.91 -5.34
N VAL A 96 8.35 3.54 -4.32
CA VAL A 96 8.04 3.22 -2.94
C VAL A 96 7.14 4.34 -2.42
N PHE A 97 5.97 3.96 -1.94
CA PHE A 97 5.01 4.88 -1.34
C PHE A 97 4.98 4.66 0.16
N GLY A 98 4.92 5.72 0.95
CA GLY A 98 4.57 5.57 2.36
C GLY A 98 3.07 5.29 2.51
N VAL A 99 2.71 4.52 3.53
CA VAL A 99 1.32 4.18 3.88
C VAL A 99 0.99 4.79 5.23
N ARG A 100 -0.09 5.56 5.31
CA ARG A 100 -0.63 6.10 6.56
C ARG A 100 -1.96 5.47 6.93
N TYR A 101 -2.16 5.28 8.23
CA TYR A 101 -3.43 4.97 8.87
C TYR A 101 -3.72 6.04 9.92
N ASN A 102 -4.86 6.72 9.82
CA ASN A 102 -5.22 7.81 10.74
C ASN A 102 -4.09 8.85 10.92
N GLY A 103 -3.44 9.22 9.81
CA GLY A 103 -2.35 10.20 9.78
C GLY A 103 -0.98 9.69 10.25
N ARG A 104 -0.89 8.46 10.77
CA ARG A 104 0.38 7.85 11.23
C ARG A 104 0.93 6.91 10.17
N THR A 105 2.24 6.96 9.93
CA THR A 105 2.90 5.99 9.04
C THR A 105 2.81 4.60 9.65
N VAL A 106 2.29 3.64 8.89
CA VAL A 106 2.16 2.23 9.29
C VAL A 106 3.07 1.31 8.48
N GLY A 107 3.60 1.81 7.37
CA GLY A 107 4.34 1.00 6.44
C GLY A 107 4.67 1.68 5.13
N TYR A 108 5.11 0.87 4.17
CA TYR A 108 5.56 1.29 2.85
C TYR A 108 5.09 0.29 1.80
N LEU A 109 4.64 0.77 0.64
CA LEU A 109 4.15 -0.05 -0.46
C LEU A 109 5.13 0.04 -1.63
N LEU A 110 5.59 -1.11 -2.08
CA LEU A 110 6.37 -1.30 -3.29
C LEU A 110 5.45 -1.94 -4.32
N GLY A 111 5.33 -1.32 -5.49
CA GLY A 111 4.56 -1.87 -6.60
C GLY A 111 5.14 -1.36 -7.92
N PRO A 112 4.85 -2.02 -9.05
CA PRO A 112 5.35 -1.58 -10.34
C PRO A 112 4.80 -0.19 -10.66
N VAL A 113 5.64 0.69 -11.22
CA VAL A 113 5.11 1.84 -11.96
C VAL A 113 4.24 1.24 -13.05
N ARG A 114 3.02 1.77 -13.25
CA ARG A 114 2.26 1.51 -14.46
C ARG A 114 3.18 1.76 -15.67
N HIS A 115 3.73 0.72 -16.27
CA HIS A 115 4.35 0.87 -17.58
C HIS A 115 3.20 1.19 -18.53
N THR A 116 3.14 2.44 -18.98
CA THR A 116 2.11 2.98 -19.89
C THR A 116 1.94 2.19 -21.19
N PHE A 117 2.83 1.24 -21.48
CA PHE A 117 2.82 0.42 -22.69
C PHE A 117 2.59 -1.09 -22.44
N SER A 118 2.49 -1.54 -21.18
CA SER A 118 2.17 -2.96 -20.90
C SER A 118 0.66 -3.15 -20.89
N ARG A 119 0.17 -4.07 -21.73
CA ARG A 119 -1.25 -4.48 -21.76
C ARG A 119 -1.69 -5.27 -20.53
N ASP A 120 -0.74 -5.71 -19.72
CA ASP A 120 -1.00 -6.36 -18.45
C ASP A 120 -0.39 -5.54 -17.32
N SER A 121 -1.14 -5.35 -16.24
CA SER A 121 -0.69 -4.59 -15.08
C SER A 121 -1.31 -5.14 -13.80
N ILE A 122 -0.74 -4.78 -12.66
CA ILE A 122 -1.42 -4.93 -11.38
C ILE A 122 -1.81 -3.58 -10.79
N GLU A 123 -2.90 -3.58 -10.05
CA GLU A 123 -3.37 -2.47 -9.26
C GLU A 123 -3.38 -2.88 -7.79
N THR A 124 -2.62 -2.15 -6.97
CA THR A 124 -2.54 -2.35 -5.53
C THR A 124 -3.52 -1.40 -4.84
N ASN A 125 -4.39 -1.97 -4.01
CA ASN A 125 -5.37 -1.24 -3.24
C ASN A 125 -5.17 -1.48 -1.74
N LEU A 126 -5.24 -0.39 -0.98
CA LEU A 126 -5.23 -0.40 0.47
C LEU A 126 -6.51 0.28 0.94
N PHE A 127 -7.32 -0.43 1.70
CA PHE A 127 -8.56 0.11 2.24
C PHE A 127 -8.74 -0.30 3.70
N GLU A 128 -9.44 0.54 4.45
CA GLU A 128 -9.79 0.26 5.83
C GLU A 128 -11.14 -0.44 5.90
N ARG A 129 -11.22 -1.45 6.77
CA ARG A 129 -12.48 -2.02 7.22
C ARG A 129 -12.29 -2.62 8.61
N GLU A 130 -13.23 -2.34 9.51
CA GLU A 130 -13.24 -2.90 10.87
C GLU A 130 -11.94 -2.62 11.66
N GLY A 131 -11.31 -1.47 11.42
CA GLY A 131 -10.06 -1.05 12.05
C GLY A 131 -8.81 -1.72 11.50
N LYS A 132 -8.93 -2.48 10.41
CA LYS A 132 -7.85 -3.22 9.75
C LYS A 132 -7.56 -2.64 8.38
N ILE A 133 -6.33 -2.81 7.91
CA ILE A 133 -5.94 -2.46 6.55
C ILE A 133 -5.99 -3.73 5.70
N TYR A 134 -6.80 -3.70 4.65
CA TYR A 134 -6.83 -4.77 3.67
C TYR A 134 -5.86 -4.46 2.54
N PHE A 135 -4.94 -5.39 2.28
CA PHE A 135 -4.03 -5.32 1.16
C PHE A 135 -4.53 -6.20 0.03
N SER A 136 -4.95 -5.56 -1.06
CA SER A 136 -5.51 -6.23 -2.23
C SER A 136 -4.70 -5.89 -3.47
N VAL A 137 -4.53 -6.88 -4.33
CA VAL A 137 -3.86 -6.75 -5.62
C VAL A 137 -4.77 -7.32 -6.70
N PHE A 138 -5.05 -6.53 -7.73
CA PHE A 138 -5.86 -6.94 -8.86
C PHE A 138 -5.01 -6.95 -10.13
N GLU A 139 -5.01 -8.08 -10.82
CA GLU A 139 -4.45 -8.17 -12.18
C GLU A 139 -5.44 -7.58 -13.18
N ARG A 140 -4.97 -6.66 -14.02
CA ARG A 140 -5.70 -6.15 -15.18
C ARG A 140 -5.07 -6.73 -16.44
N ASN A 141 -5.87 -7.48 -17.20
CA ASN A 141 -5.54 -7.97 -18.53
C ASN A 141 -6.43 -7.19 -19.53
N TYR A 142 -5.83 -6.45 -20.45
CA TYR A 142 -6.59 -5.64 -21.43
C TYR A 142 -6.99 -6.41 -22.70
N ASN A 143 -6.96 -7.75 -22.69
CA ASN A 143 -7.35 -8.60 -23.83
C ASN A 143 -8.70 -9.32 -23.69
N ASP A 144 -9.49 -9.03 -22.64
CA ASP A 144 -10.87 -9.54 -22.46
C ASP A 144 -11.92 -8.47 -22.83
#